data_AF-A0A497GF38-F1
#
_entry.id   AF-A0A497GF38-F1
#
_cell.length_a   1.000
_cell.length_b   1.000
_cell.length_c   1.000
_cell.angle_alpha   90.00
_cell.angle_beta   90.00
_cell.angle_gamma   90.00
#
_symmetry.space_group_name_H-M   'P 1'
#
loop_
_entity.id
_entity.type
_entity.pdbx_description
1 polymer ?
#
loop_
_entity_poly.entity_id
_entity_poly.type
_entity_poly.pdbx_seq_one_letter_code
_entity_poly.pdbx_strand_id
1 'polypeptide(L)'
;SEKFRLQKLTESYGSIVDSMPQVMDFDTLREARREVAEVEVDVDLRALMNVLVRDLQACVRNRDISRVRPPALCEGCHFVHGVCSMIREGPSERATLVLLNLAKAKAWLDGSVTEDDIYRLAVYALAHRMELVRHDRGIEELERVLRRQRELNEERRARRQWAILERLYRGFSRELYKLAKEIAIEDLVFAEELMKLEEEWLAKGLVRPEETIRQRLMLNGEL
;
A
#
# COMPACT_ATOMS: atom_id res chain seq x y z
N SER A 1 12.61 -32.62 -19.78
CA SER A 1 12.43 -31.40 -18.96
C SER A 1 11.31 -30.57 -19.56
N GLU A 2 10.47 -29.95 -18.73
CA GLU A 2 9.31 -29.15 -19.12
C GLU A 2 9.67 -27.95 -20.00
N LYS A 3 10.84 -27.35 -19.72
CA LYS A 3 11.44 -26.29 -20.53
C LYS A 3 11.62 -26.67 -22.01
N PHE A 4 12.05 -27.90 -22.30
CA PHE A 4 12.22 -28.38 -23.68
C PHE A 4 10.88 -28.65 -24.36
N ARG A 5 9.84 -29.04 -23.61
CA ARG A 5 8.48 -29.17 -24.18
C ARG A 5 7.91 -27.80 -24.54
N LEU A 6 8.07 -26.81 -23.65
CA LEU A 6 7.63 -25.44 -23.91
C LEU A 6 8.38 -24.82 -25.09
N GLN A 7 9.69 -24.99 -25.17
CA GLN A 7 10.49 -24.50 -26.30
C GLN A 7 10.05 -25.14 -27.63
N LYS A 8 9.83 -26.46 -27.63
CA LYS A 8 9.35 -27.18 -28.82
C LYS A 8 7.94 -26.71 -29.23
N LEU A 9 7.06 -26.42 -28.27
CA LEU A 9 5.76 -25.81 -28.50
C LEU A 9 5.89 -24.41 -29.14
N THR A 10 6.76 -23.54 -28.61
CA THR A 10 7.02 -22.21 -29.20
C THR A 10 7.54 -22.29 -30.63
N GLU A 11 8.45 -23.23 -30.90
CA GLU A 11 8.98 -23.49 -32.26
C GLU A 11 7.90 -24.03 -33.21
N SER A 12 6.94 -24.81 -32.70
CA SER A 12 5.88 -25.43 -33.51
C SER A 12 4.76 -24.48 -33.91
N TYR A 13 4.40 -23.54 -33.02
CA TYR A 13 3.27 -22.63 -33.21
C TYR A 13 3.68 -21.25 -33.74
N GLY A 14 4.99 -21.02 -33.95
CA GLY A 14 5.52 -19.71 -34.33
C GLY A 14 5.46 -18.69 -33.20
N SER A 15 6.06 -17.53 -33.41
CA SER A 15 6.00 -16.42 -32.47
C SER A 15 4.60 -15.82 -32.46
N ILE A 16 3.89 -15.93 -31.33
CA ILE A 16 2.62 -15.21 -31.10
C ILE A 16 2.85 -13.72 -31.31
N VAL A 17 4.02 -13.20 -30.92
CA VAL A 17 4.38 -11.78 -31.08
C VAL A 17 4.39 -11.36 -32.55
N ASP A 18 4.85 -12.24 -33.45
CA ASP A 18 4.96 -11.92 -34.87
C ASP A 18 3.60 -11.96 -35.58
N SER A 19 2.61 -12.65 -35.01
CA SER A 19 1.23 -12.71 -35.53
C SER A 19 0.30 -11.67 -34.90
N MET A 20 0.75 -10.93 -33.89
CA MET A 20 -0.03 -9.86 -33.29
C MET A 20 -0.05 -8.62 -34.19
N PRO A 21 -1.22 -8.02 -34.45
CA PRO A 21 -1.29 -6.78 -35.21
C PRO A 21 -0.55 -5.68 -34.45
N GLN A 22 0.30 -4.94 -35.15
CA GLN A 22 0.95 -3.77 -34.57
C GLN A 22 -0.07 -2.65 -34.39
N VAL A 23 -0.55 -2.47 -33.16
CA VAL A 23 -1.61 -1.49 -32.83
C VAL A 23 -1.08 -0.05 -32.80
N MET A 24 0.22 0.13 -32.55
CA MET A 24 0.87 1.43 -32.42
C MET A 24 2.34 1.31 -32.84
N ASP A 25 2.84 2.31 -33.57
CA ASP A 25 4.28 2.40 -33.87
C ASP A 25 5.08 2.94 -32.69
N PHE A 26 6.40 2.76 -32.77
CA PHE A 26 7.30 3.12 -31.68
C PHE A 26 7.35 4.63 -31.43
N ASP A 27 7.27 5.45 -32.47
CA ASP A 27 7.36 6.90 -32.35
C ASP A 27 6.09 7.44 -31.70
N THR A 28 4.91 6.96 -32.12
CA THR A 28 3.63 7.27 -31.46
C THR A 28 3.64 6.86 -29.99
N LEU A 29 4.13 5.65 -29.66
CA LEU A 29 4.22 5.20 -28.28
C LEU A 29 5.18 6.08 -27.45
N ARG A 30 6.29 6.51 -28.05
CA ARG A 30 7.27 7.37 -27.40
C ARG A 30 6.70 8.77 -27.14
N GLU A 31 5.98 9.32 -28.11
CA GLU A 31 5.30 10.62 -27.96
C GLU A 31 4.22 10.56 -26.89
N ALA A 32 3.35 9.54 -26.92
CA ALA A 32 2.32 9.34 -25.89
C ALA A 32 2.94 9.24 -24.49
N ARG A 33 4.07 8.52 -24.33
CA ARG A 33 4.78 8.46 -23.04
C ARG A 33 5.33 9.80 -22.58
N ARG A 34 5.79 10.65 -23.51
CA ARG A 34 6.26 12.01 -23.19
C ARG A 34 5.10 12.85 -22.67
N GLU A 35 3.97 12.84 -23.38
CA GLU A 35 2.78 13.61 -22.98
C GLU A 35 2.22 13.15 -21.63
N VAL A 36 2.11 11.83 -21.43
CA VAL A 36 1.67 11.26 -20.14
C VAL A 36 2.60 11.67 -19.00
N ALA A 37 3.91 11.79 -19.23
CA ALA A 37 4.85 12.20 -18.19
C ALA A 37 4.59 13.64 -17.70
N GLU A 38 4.10 14.53 -18.57
CA GLU A 38 3.78 15.93 -18.28
C GLU A 38 2.43 16.12 -17.58
N VAL A 39 1.57 15.09 -17.58
CA VAL A 39 0.28 15.17 -16.87
C VAL A 39 0.51 15.29 -15.37
N GLU A 40 -0.07 16.34 -14.79
CA GLU A 40 -0.15 16.53 -13.35
C GLU A 40 -1.33 15.76 -12.76
N VAL A 41 -1.10 15.17 -11.60
CA VAL A 41 -2.11 14.42 -10.84
C VAL A 41 -2.27 15.13 -9.52
N ASP A 42 -3.51 15.33 -9.12
CA ASP A 42 -3.89 15.99 -7.88
C ASP A 42 -3.12 15.45 -6.66
N VAL A 43 -2.75 16.35 -5.74
CA VAL A 43 -1.92 16.01 -4.58
C VAL A 43 -2.63 15.04 -3.65
N ASP A 44 -3.96 15.14 -3.50
CA ASP A 44 -4.73 14.24 -2.65
C ASP A 44 -4.77 12.83 -3.26
N LEU A 45 -4.86 12.73 -4.60
CA LEU A 45 -4.75 11.43 -5.28
C LEU A 45 -3.34 10.83 -5.15
N ARG A 46 -2.29 11.66 -5.20
CA ARG A 46 -0.91 11.21 -4.91
C ARG A 46 -0.78 10.71 -3.48
N ALA A 47 -1.34 11.43 -2.51
CA ALA A 47 -1.35 11.01 -1.11
C ALA A 47 -2.11 9.68 -0.94
N LEU A 48 -3.28 9.54 -1.57
CA LEU A 48 -4.06 8.30 -1.58
C LEU A 48 -3.25 7.12 -2.10
N MET A 49 -2.53 7.26 -3.22
CA MET A 49 -1.69 6.20 -3.78
C MET A 49 -0.56 5.80 -2.83
N ASN A 50 0.10 6.77 -2.18
CA ASN A 50 1.15 6.50 -1.21
C ASN A 50 0.61 5.75 0.02
N VAL A 51 -0.50 6.23 0.60
CA VAL A 51 -1.13 5.60 1.76
C VAL A 51 -1.59 4.19 1.43
N LEU A 52 -2.24 4.00 0.28
CA LEU A 52 -2.65 2.69 -0.22
C LEU A 52 -1.47 1.69 -0.26
N VAL A 53 -0.36 2.05 -0.89
CA VAL A 53 0.81 1.16 -0.96
C VAL A 53 1.41 0.94 0.42
N ARG A 54 1.47 1.98 1.26
CA ARG A 54 2.00 1.90 2.62
C ARG A 54 1.20 0.94 3.49
N ASP A 55 -0.12 0.95 3.43
CA ASP A 55 -0.96 0.04 4.23
C ASP A 55 -0.77 -1.43 3.86
N LEU A 56 -0.52 -1.70 2.58
CA LEU A 56 -0.26 -3.06 2.11
C LEU A 56 1.14 -3.54 2.52
N GLN A 57 2.08 -2.62 2.74
CA GLN A 57 3.43 -2.91 3.22
C GLN A 57 3.53 -3.03 4.74
N ALA A 58 2.81 -2.17 5.46
CA ALA A 58 3.00 -1.95 6.90
C ALA A 58 2.89 -3.26 7.69
N CYS A 59 3.78 -3.43 8.66
CA CYS A 59 3.77 -4.59 9.55
C CYS A 59 4.59 -4.32 10.80
N VAL A 60 3.92 -4.27 11.96
CA VAL A 60 4.60 -4.11 13.27
C VAL A 60 5.55 -5.26 13.61
N ARG A 61 5.41 -6.42 12.95
CA ARG A 61 6.28 -7.60 13.09
C ARG A 61 7.31 -7.74 11.96
N ASN A 62 7.47 -6.70 11.14
CA ASN A 62 8.45 -6.64 10.04
C ASN A 62 8.37 -7.85 9.09
N ARG A 63 7.18 -8.11 8.55
CA ARG A 63 6.88 -9.22 7.64
C ARG A 63 7.94 -9.42 6.55
N ASP A 64 8.45 -8.35 5.97
CA ASP A 64 9.37 -8.40 4.83
C ASP A 64 10.69 -9.11 5.15
N ILE A 65 11.22 -8.95 6.37
CA ILE A 65 12.45 -9.60 6.83
C ILE A 65 12.21 -10.87 7.68
N SER A 66 10.95 -11.15 8.01
CA SER A 66 10.58 -12.32 8.81
C SER A 66 10.70 -13.62 8.01
N ARG A 67 11.25 -14.66 8.65
CA ARG A 67 11.24 -16.05 8.12
C ARG A 67 9.85 -16.67 8.15
N VAL A 68 9.00 -16.24 9.08
CA VAL A 68 7.61 -16.69 9.21
C VAL A 68 6.72 -15.72 8.47
N ARG A 69 5.82 -16.22 7.62
CA ARG A 69 4.86 -15.41 6.85
C ARG A 69 3.45 -15.50 7.45
N PRO A 70 2.57 -14.52 7.20
CA PRO A 70 1.15 -14.64 7.48
C PRO A 70 0.55 -15.91 6.83
N PRO A 71 -0.39 -16.61 7.50
CA PRO A 71 -1.10 -16.19 8.71
C PRO A 71 -0.34 -16.44 10.02
N ALA A 72 0.64 -17.35 10.05
CA ALA A 72 1.36 -17.72 11.28
C ALA A 72 2.06 -16.51 11.94
N LEU A 73 2.63 -15.61 11.13
CA LEU A 73 3.23 -14.37 11.63
C LEU A 73 2.21 -13.47 12.38
N CYS A 74 0.92 -13.60 12.10
CA CYS A 74 -0.13 -12.75 12.66
C CYS A 74 -0.73 -13.30 13.97
N GLU A 75 -0.36 -14.50 14.41
CA GLU A 75 -0.87 -15.11 15.64
C GLU A 75 -0.48 -14.29 16.88
N GLY A 76 -1.47 -13.86 17.67
CA GLY A 76 -1.25 -12.95 18.81
C GLY A 76 -0.85 -11.52 18.42
N CYS A 77 -0.94 -11.15 17.14
CA CYS A 77 -0.67 -9.77 16.71
C CYS A 77 -1.89 -8.89 17.00
N HIS A 78 -1.65 -7.69 17.54
CA HIS A 78 -2.71 -6.72 17.81
C HIS A 78 -3.53 -6.35 16.55
N PHE A 79 -2.85 -6.27 15.40
CA PHE A 79 -3.46 -5.90 14.11
C PHE A 79 -3.90 -7.11 13.27
N VAL A 80 -4.23 -8.25 13.89
CA VAL A 80 -4.61 -9.48 13.17
C VAL A 80 -5.83 -9.30 12.24
N HIS A 81 -6.68 -8.30 12.50
CA HIS A 81 -7.84 -7.96 11.66
C HIS A 81 -7.60 -6.78 10.70
N GLY A 82 -6.39 -6.22 10.67
CA GLY A 82 -6.02 -5.14 9.76
C GLY A 82 -5.76 -5.65 8.34
N VAL A 83 -5.75 -4.74 7.36
CA VAL A 83 -5.46 -5.06 5.95
C VAL A 83 -4.11 -5.78 5.80
N CYS A 84 -3.11 -5.41 6.60
CA CYS A 84 -1.78 -6.03 6.57
C CYS A 84 -1.79 -7.55 6.80
N SER A 85 -2.75 -8.10 7.55
CA SER A 85 -2.84 -9.54 7.83
C SER A 85 -3.37 -10.35 6.65
N MET A 86 -3.97 -9.67 5.66
CA MET A 86 -4.42 -10.27 4.41
C MET A 86 -3.27 -10.39 3.39
N ILE A 87 -2.13 -9.76 3.66
CA ILE A 87 -1.00 -9.64 2.75
C ILE A 87 0.14 -10.55 3.21
N ARG A 88 0.50 -11.53 2.37
CA ARG A 88 1.61 -12.46 2.58
C ARG A 88 2.96 -11.84 2.22
N GLU A 89 3.01 -11.13 1.08
CA GLU A 89 4.16 -10.34 0.64
C GLU A 89 3.66 -8.99 0.12
N GLY A 90 4.20 -7.90 0.66
CA GLY A 90 3.73 -6.54 0.33
C GLY A 90 4.30 -6.02 -0.99
N PRO A 91 3.64 -5.02 -1.61
CA PRO A 91 4.19 -4.36 -2.79
C PRO A 91 5.43 -3.53 -2.44
N SER A 92 6.42 -3.45 -3.34
CA SER A 92 7.52 -2.47 -3.20
C SER A 92 7.03 -1.04 -3.49
N GLU A 93 7.80 -0.02 -3.10
CA GLU A 93 7.59 1.40 -3.47
C GLU A 93 7.35 1.64 -4.97
N ARG A 94 7.88 0.77 -5.84
CA ARG A 94 7.64 0.85 -7.29
C ARG A 94 6.17 0.71 -7.66
N ALA A 95 5.34 0.10 -6.81
CA ALA A 95 3.89 0.03 -7.04
C ALA A 95 3.27 1.43 -7.06
N THR A 96 3.73 2.35 -6.20
CA THR A 96 3.28 3.75 -6.18
C THR A 96 3.59 4.45 -7.50
N LEU A 97 4.82 4.28 -8.02
CA LEU A 97 5.23 4.87 -9.29
C LEU A 97 4.41 4.34 -10.47
N VAL A 98 4.14 3.02 -10.49
CA VAL A 98 3.32 2.40 -11.51
C VAL A 98 1.89 2.92 -11.44
N LEU A 99 1.32 3.02 -10.24
CA LEU A 99 -0.03 3.52 -10.04
C LEU A 99 -0.16 5.00 -10.44
N LEU A 100 0.85 5.82 -10.12
CA LEU A 100 0.93 7.20 -10.58
C LEU A 100 0.97 7.31 -12.10
N ASN A 101 1.78 6.48 -12.77
CA ASN A 101 1.85 6.47 -14.23
C ASN A 101 0.54 6.01 -14.88
N LEU A 102 -0.15 5.04 -14.27
CA LEU A 102 -1.49 4.63 -14.72
C LEU A 102 -2.52 5.75 -14.53
N ALA A 103 -2.47 6.47 -13.40
CA ALA A 103 -3.36 7.61 -13.14
C ALA A 103 -3.11 8.75 -14.14
N LYS A 104 -1.84 9.06 -14.44
CA LYS A 104 -1.45 10.02 -15.49
C LYS A 104 -1.96 9.60 -16.86
N ALA A 105 -1.76 8.33 -17.24
CA ALA A 105 -2.21 7.81 -18.52
C ALA A 105 -3.73 7.88 -18.65
N LYS A 106 -4.46 7.57 -17.58
CA LYS A 106 -5.91 7.70 -17.54
C LYS A 106 -6.37 9.14 -17.65
N ALA A 107 -5.75 10.06 -16.92
CA ALA A 107 -6.08 11.48 -17.02
C ALA A 107 -5.76 12.05 -18.42
N TRP A 108 -4.70 11.56 -19.08
CA TRP A 108 -4.39 11.90 -20.47
C TRP A 108 -5.46 11.39 -21.45
N LEU A 109 -5.92 10.14 -21.28
CA LEU A 109 -6.94 9.53 -22.15
C LEU A 109 -8.35 10.09 -21.94
N ASP A 110 -8.76 10.21 -20.67
CA ASP A 110 -10.15 10.48 -20.28
C ASP A 110 -10.36 11.92 -19.81
N GLY A 111 -9.30 12.73 -19.78
CA GLY A 111 -9.30 14.12 -19.29
C GLY A 111 -9.37 14.27 -17.78
N SER A 112 -9.61 13.19 -17.03
CA SER A 112 -9.69 13.23 -15.56
C SER A 112 -9.38 11.87 -14.93
N VAL A 113 -9.05 11.90 -13.63
CA VAL A 113 -8.88 10.71 -12.80
C VAL A 113 -9.48 10.99 -11.42
N THR A 114 -10.22 10.03 -10.89
CA THR A 114 -10.91 10.12 -9.59
C THR A 114 -10.34 9.11 -8.59
N GLU A 115 -10.74 9.22 -7.33
CA GLU A 115 -10.38 8.25 -6.29
C GLU A 115 -10.83 6.83 -6.65
N ASP A 116 -12.03 6.66 -7.21
CA ASP A 116 -12.55 5.34 -7.63
C ASP A 116 -11.64 4.71 -8.70
N ASP A 117 -11.15 5.54 -9.61
CA ASP A 117 -10.22 5.12 -10.65
C ASP A 117 -8.89 4.64 -10.06
N ILE A 118 -8.39 5.28 -9.00
CA ILE A 118 -7.16 4.82 -8.31
C ILE A 118 -7.35 3.39 -7.79
N TYR A 119 -8.48 3.09 -7.15
CA TYR A 119 -8.75 1.73 -6.66
C TYR A 119 -8.90 0.72 -7.81
N ARG A 120 -9.53 1.10 -8.92
CA ARG A 120 -9.62 0.24 -10.11
C ARG A 120 -8.27 -0.01 -10.75
N LEU A 121 -7.43 1.03 -10.89
CA LEU A 121 -6.07 0.92 -11.43
C LEU A 121 -5.15 0.12 -10.51
N ALA A 122 -5.37 0.17 -9.19
CA ALA A 122 -4.60 -0.58 -8.21
C ALA A 122 -4.68 -2.09 -8.44
N VAL A 123 -5.81 -2.63 -8.93
CA VAL A 123 -5.92 -4.05 -9.30
C VAL A 123 -4.85 -4.44 -10.30
N TYR A 124 -4.68 -3.66 -11.37
CA TYR A 124 -3.68 -3.91 -12.41
C TYR A 124 -2.24 -3.70 -11.90
N ALA A 125 -2.03 -2.67 -11.09
CA ALA A 125 -0.72 -2.37 -10.54
C ALA A 125 -0.25 -3.45 -9.54
N LEU A 126 -1.17 -3.99 -8.73
CA LEU A 126 -0.83 -4.83 -7.58
C LEU A 126 -0.92 -6.33 -7.85
N ALA A 127 -1.75 -6.79 -8.79
CA ALA A 127 -2.00 -8.22 -9.03
C ALA A 127 -0.73 -9.09 -9.23
N HIS A 128 0.36 -8.48 -9.70
CA HIS A 128 1.64 -9.15 -9.96
C HIS A 128 2.80 -8.59 -9.11
N ARG A 129 2.51 -7.76 -8.10
CA ARG A 129 3.52 -7.06 -7.27
C ARG A 129 3.43 -7.39 -5.79
N MET A 130 2.46 -8.20 -5.40
CA MET A 130 2.23 -8.60 -4.02
C MET A 130 1.63 -10.00 -3.97
N GLU A 131 1.71 -10.64 -2.80
CA GLU A 131 1.06 -11.92 -2.54
C GLU A 131 0.02 -11.77 -1.44
N LEU A 132 -1.17 -12.32 -1.67
CA LEU A 132 -2.23 -12.38 -0.67
C LEU A 132 -2.14 -13.68 0.13
N VAL A 133 -2.61 -13.65 1.37
CA VAL A 133 -2.69 -14.86 2.21
C VAL A 133 -3.66 -15.88 1.60
N ARG A 134 -4.81 -15.39 1.12
CA ARG A 134 -5.78 -16.18 0.36
C ARG A 134 -5.54 -15.95 -1.13
N HIS A 135 -5.30 -17.02 -1.88
CA HIS A 135 -5.02 -16.96 -3.32
C HIS A 135 -6.02 -17.78 -4.14
N ASP A 136 -6.95 -18.47 -3.47
CA ASP A 136 -7.99 -19.33 -4.05
C ASP A 136 -8.96 -18.57 -4.96
N ARG A 137 -9.04 -17.24 -4.84
CA ARG A 137 -9.96 -16.38 -5.59
C ARG A 137 -9.28 -15.34 -6.49
N GLY A 138 -7.96 -15.40 -6.65
CA GLY A 138 -7.20 -14.53 -7.54
C GLY A 138 -7.53 -13.04 -7.40
N ILE A 139 -8.06 -12.44 -8.47
CA ILE A 139 -8.39 -11.01 -8.55
C ILE A 139 -9.51 -10.62 -7.56
N GLU A 140 -10.51 -11.49 -7.33
CA GLU A 140 -11.64 -11.16 -6.44
C GLU A 140 -11.17 -10.91 -5.00
N GLU A 141 -10.14 -11.63 -4.56
CA GLU A 141 -9.55 -11.43 -3.24
C GLU A 141 -8.77 -10.11 -3.16
N LEU A 142 -8.08 -9.71 -4.23
CA LEU A 142 -7.42 -8.40 -4.30
C LEU A 142 -8.46 -7.27 -4.25
N GLU A 143 -9.56 -7.39 -4.99
CA GLU A 143 -10.65 -6.41 -4.91
C GLU A 143 -11.26 -6.33 -3.51
N ARG A 144 -11.36 -7.45 -2.79
CA ARG A 144 -11.80 -7.47 -1.40
C ARG A 144 -10.86 -6.69 -0.49
N VAL A 145 -9.55 -6.91 -0.64
CA VAL A 145 -8.51 -6.16 0.09
C VAL A 145 -8.61 -4.66 -0.21
N LEU A 146 -8.76 -4.28 -1.49
CA LEU A 146 -8.87 -2.89 -1.90
C LEU A 146 -10.15 -2.21 -1.38
N ARG A 147 -11.28 -2.93 -1.31
CA ARG A 147 -12.50 -2.44 -0.65
C ARG A 147 -12.26 -2.17 0.83
N ARG A 148 -11.65 -3.12 1.54
CA ARG A 148 -11.33 -2.92 2.97
C ARG A 148 -10.40 -1.73 3.19
N GLN A 149 -9.46 -1.53 2.27
CA GLN A 149 -8.54 -0.40 2.29
C GLN A 149 -9.24 0.95 2.02
N ARG A 150 -10.28 0.96 1.17
CA ARG A 150 -11.14 2.13 0.97
C ARG A 150 -11.91 2.49 2.23
N GLU A 151 -12.53 1.50 2.88
CA GLU A 151 -13.22 1.69 4.16
C GLU A 151 -12.29 2.28 5.22
N LEU A 152 -11.07 1.75 5.35
CA LEU A 152 -10.06 2.27 6.28
C LEU A 152 -9.72 3.75 6.01
N ASN A 153 -9.57 4.13 4.74
CA ASN A 153 -9.32 5.53 4.37
C ASN A 153 -10.52 6.45 4.63
N GLU A 154 -11.74 5.97 4.47
CA GLU A 154 -12.96 6.69 4.85
C GLU A 154 -13.03 6.91 6.37
N GLU A 155 -12.72 5.88 7.16
CA GLU A 155 -12.62 5.98 8.62
C GLU A 155 -11.55 7.00 9.07
N ARG A 156 -10.39 7.00 8.42
CA ARG A 156 -9.32 7.99 8.66
C ARG A 156 -9.76 9.42 8.42
N ARG A 157 -10.47 9.66 7.31
CA ARG A 157 -11.03 10.98 6.97
C ARG A 157 -12.06 11.41 7.99
N ALA A 158 -12.99 10.53 8.35
CA ALA A 158 -14.04 10.80 9.34
C ALA A 158 -13.45 11.17 10.71
N ARG A 159 -12.40 10.47 11.15
CA ARG A 159 -11.70 10.72 12.41
C ARG A 159 -10.64 11.84 12.33
N ARG A 160 -10.44 12.43 11.16
CA ARG A 160 -9.42 13.47 10.89
C ARG A 160 -8.01 13.07 11.34
N GLN A 161 -7.66 11.80 11.15
CA GLN A 161 -6.42 11.23 11.66
C GLN A 161 -5.19 12.02 11.16
N TRP A 162 -5.10 12.27 9.85
CA TRP A 162 -3.96 13.02 9.28
C TRP A 162 -3.83 14.44 9.82
N ALA A 163 -4.94 15.12 10.13
CA ALA A 163 -4.91 16.45 10.74
C ALA A 163 -4.42 16.41 12.20
N ILE A 164 -4.70 15.32 12.93
CA ILE A 164 -4.16 15.10 14.27
C ILE A 164 -2.65 14.90 14.19
N LEU A 165 -2.16 14.04 13.29
CA LEU A 165 -0.73 13.85 13.07
C LEU A 165 -0.04 15.14 12.66
N GLU A 166 -0.58 15.88 11.70
CA GLU A 166 0.00 17.15 11.25
C GLU A 166 0.19 18.13 12.42
N ARG A 167 -0.80 18.24 13.30
CA ARG A 167 -0.69 19.08 14.50
C ARG A 167 0.40 18.59 15.46
N LEU A 168 0.54 17.28 15.63
CA LEU A 168 1.58 16.68 16.46
C LEU A 168 2.98 16.87 15.87
N TYR A 169 3.13 16.83 14.54
CA TYR A 169 4.38 17.18 13.86
C TYR A 169 4.78 18.65 14.09
N ARG A 170 3.81 19.56 14.16
CA ARG A 170 4.07 20.99 14.45
C ARG A 170 4.46 21.23 15.90
N GLY A 171 4.03 20.39 16.83
CA GLY A 171 4.39 20.50 18.23
C GLY A 171 3.71 19.47 19.12
N PHE A 172 4.41 19.06 20.18
CA PHE A 172 3.87 18.13 21.16
C PHE A 172 2.72 18.74 21.96
N SER A 173 1.59 18.03 22.01
CA SER A 173 0.47 18.32 22.90
C SER A 173 0.05 17.05 23.62
N ARG A 174 0.03 17.11 24.96
CA ARG A 174 -0.29 15.94 25.80
C ARG A 174 -1.71 15.41 25.55
N GLU A 175 -2.66 16.30 25.29
CA GLU A 175 -4.05 15.95 25.02
C GLU A 175 -4.20 15.30 23.64
N LEU A 176 -3.62 15.91 22.60
CA LEU A 176 -3.62 15.35 21.25
C LEU A 176 -2.88 14.01 21.20
N TYR A 177 -1.79 13.88 21.96
CA TYR A 177 -1.04 12.63 22.05
C TYR A 177 -1.88 11.49 22.66
N LYS A 178 -2.65 11.76 23.73
CA LYS A 178 -3.56 10.76 24.30
C LYS A 178 -4.60 10.27 23.29
N LEU A 179 -5.21 11.20 22.55
CA LEU A 179 -6.16 10.88 21.48
C LEU A 179 -5.48 10.07 20.35
N ALA A 180 -4.30 10.51 19.91
CA ALA A 180 -3.54 9.82 18.88
C ALA A 180 -3.19 8.38 19.28
N LYS A 181 -2.85 8.13 20.56
CA LYS A 181 -2.62 6.78 21.06
C LYS A 181 -3.85 5.88 20.99
N GLU A 182 -5.04 6.42 21.17
CA GLU A 182 -6.29 5.62 21.04
C GLU A 182 -6.52 5.23 19.59
N ILE A 183 -6.28 6.16 18.65
CA ILE A 183 -6.37 5.90 17.20
C ILE A 183 -5.32 4.88 16.75
N ALA A 184 -4.09 5.00 17.23
CA ALA A 184 -2.95 4.14 16.87
C ALA A 184 -3.13 2.66 17.24
N ILE A 185 -4.08 2.33 18.11
CA ILE A 185 -4.41 0.93 18.46
C ILE A 185 -5.16 0.27 17.31
N GLU A 186 -5.97 1.03 16.57
CA GLU A 186 -6.82 0.50 15.51
C GLU A 186 -6.17 0.65 14.12
N ASP A 187 -5.23 1.57 13.97
CA ASP A 187 -4.61 1.93 12.70
C ASP A 187 -3.10 1.78 12.74
N LEU A 188 -2.59 0.76 12.04
CA LEU A 188 -1.17 0.41 12.03
C LEU A 188 -0.29 1.51 11.42
N VAL A 189 -0.67 2.08 10.28
CA VAL A 189 0.16 3.12 9.63
C VAL A 189 0.17 4.38 10.48
N PHE A 190 -0.98 4.74 11.06
CA PHE A 190 -1.03 5.82 12.04
C PHE A 190 -0.13 5.54 13.25
N ALA A 191 -0.11 4.31 13.75
CA ALA A 191 0.75 3.90 14.85
C ALA A 191 2.23 4.02 14.52
N GLU A 192 2.65 3.61 13.32
CA GLU A 192 4.03 3.74 12.87
C GLU A 192 4.48 5.20 12.80
N GLU A 193 3.65 6.09 12.26
CA GLU A 193 3.96 7.53 12.23
C GLU A 193 4.01 8.13 13.65
N LEU A 194 3.11 7.71 14.54
CA LEU A 194 3.13 8.13 15.93
C LEU A 194 4.40 7.65 16.66
N MET A 195 4.85 6.41 16.41
CA MET A 195 6.09 5.89 16.98
C MET A 195 7.32 6.70 16.56
N LYS A 196 7.38 7.18 15.31
CA LYS A 196 8.48 8.06 14.85
C LYS A 196 8.52 9.36 15.65
N LEU A 197 7.36 9.97 15.91
CA LEU A 197 7.26 11.16 16.75
C LEU A 197 7.66 10.88 18.21
N GLU A 198 7.25 9.72 18.75
CA GLU A 198 7.62 9.30 20.11
C GLU A 198 9.13 9.19 20.29
N GLU A 199 9.88 8.72 19.29
CA GLU A 199 11.35 8.64 19.36
C GLU A 199 11.99 10.01 19.62
N GLU A 200 11.51 11.07 18.96
CA GLU A 200 11.97 12.43 19.22
C GLU A 200 11.54 12.95 20.60
N TRP A 201 10.32 12.65 21.02
CA TRP A 201 9.77 13.12 22.29
C TRP A 201 10.39 12.43 23.51
N LEU A 202 10.78 11.16 23.37
CA LEU A 202 11.57 10.43 24.36
C LEU A 202 12.94 11.09 24.55
N ALA A 203 13.63 11.41 23.45
CA ALA A 203 14.92 12.10 23.52
C ALA A 203 14.82 13.48 24.19
N LYS A 204 13.66 14.15 24.07
CA LYS A 204 13.36 15.45 24.70
C LYS A 204 12.75 15.33 26.10
N GLY A 205 12.51 14.12 26.61
CA GLY A 205 11.89 13.88 27.92
C GLY A 205 10.42 14.30 28.04
N LEU A 206 9.72 14.47 26.91
CA LEU A 206 8.31 14.90 26.87
C LEU A 206 7.33 13.74 27.12
N VAL A 207 7.78 12.51 26.88
CA VAL A 207 7.04 11.26 27.04
C VAL A 207 7.95 10.26 27.75
N ARG A 208 7.39 9.42 28.63
CA ARG A 208 8.15 8.34 29.29
C ARG A 208 8.12 7.07 28.44
N PRO A 209 9.13 6.18 28.52
CA PRO A 209 9.13 4.91 27.80
C PRO A 209 7.86 4.07 28.03
N GLU A 210 7.35 4.06 29.27
CA GLU A 210 6.13 3.32 29.64
C GLU A 210 4.86 3.88 28.98
N GLU A 211 4.90 5.15 28.56
CA GLU A 211 3.77 5.83 27.96
C GLU A 211 3.68 5.60 26.44
N THR A 212 4.68 4.99 25.81
CA THR A 212 4.75 4.83 24.34
C THR A 212 3.70 3.87 23.79
N ILE A 213 3.27 4.09 22.54
CA ILE A 213 2.38 3.14 21.85
C ILE A 213 3.10 1.82 21.58
N ARG A 214 4.42 1.85 21.36
CA ARG A 214 5.24 0.64 21.16
C ARG A 214 5.10 -0.32 22.34
N GLN A 215 5.21 0.16 23.58
CA GLN A 215 4.98 -0.68 24.75
C GLN A 215 3.56 -1.24 24.78
N ARG A 216 2.54 -0.42 24.53
CA ARG A 216 1.15 -0.88 24.53
C ARG A 216 0.86 -1.97 23.49
N LEU A 217 1.50 -1.89 22.33
CA LEU A 217 1.34 -2.89 21.26
C LEU A 217 2.16 -4.18 21.52
N MET A 218 3.27 -4.09 22.24
CA MET A 218 4.09 -5.24 22.64
C MET A 218 3.53 -5.96 23.89
N LEU A 219 2.93 -5.24 24.83
CA LEU A 219 2.30 -5.80 26.04
C LEU A 219 1.09 -6.72 25.71
N ASN A 220 0.45 -6.53 24.56
CA ASN A 220 -0.67 -7.35 24.10
C ASN A 220 -0.24 -8.54 23.22
N GLY A 221 1.06 -8.72 22.99
CA GLY A 221 1.61 -9.71 22.08
C GLY A 221 2.91 -10.31 22.62
N GLU A 222 2.91 -10.70 23.89
CA GLU A 222 3.96 -11.57 24.45
C GLU A 222 4.20 -12.75 23.50
N LEU A 223 5.46 -12.93 23.11
CA LEU A 223 5.98 -14.23 22.67
C LEU A 223 6.34 -15.02 23.93
#